data_AF-A0A937TQL0-F1
#
_entry.id   AF-A0A937TQL0-F1
#
_cell.length_a   1.000
_cell.length_b   1.000
_cell.length_c   1.000
_cell.angle_alpha   90.00
_cell.angle_beta   90.00
_cell.angle_gamma   90.00
#
_symmetry.space_group_name_H-M   'P 1'
#
loop_
_entity.id
_entity.type
_entity.pdbx_description
1 polymer ?
#
loop_
_entity_poly.entity_id
_entity_poly.type
_entity_poly.pdbx_seq_one_letter_code
_entity_poly.pdbx_strand_id
1 'polypeptide(L)'
;MPKIIELKIKDNKRIYQELTQVLSSYREAPAGSMLFIVEGTKTKPIIGIRYPGKKLRRRTLKVERANSALWANLYDFEVVPYKNGKELNTQDFTFELLLRDFQDNKRNNKIFWGILEELYNNNIITKRPPKLLGIDPLLYLLVLKWIWIQEDFNYRFGWEEVESPIKYVLETRTGNRTAKGAGRAKFFAALILLRHYFSFDLVKKIIPLY
;
A
#
# COMPACT_ATOMS: atom_id res chain seq x y z
N MET A 1 23.49 -0.17 2.29
CA MET A 1 22.61 0.57 1.35
C MET A 1 21.73 -0.45 0.64
N PRO A 2 20.42 -0.19 0.48
CA PRO A 2 19.51 -1.15 -0.15
C PRO A 2 19.81 -1.32 -1.64
N LYS A 3 19.58 -2.51 -2.19
CA LYS A 3 19.70 -2.76 -3.63
C LYS A 3 18.52 -2.10 -4.34
N ILE A 4 18.80 -1.20 -5.29
CA ILE A 4 17.79 -0.41 -6.00
C ILE A 4 17.40 -1.07 -7.33
N ILE A 5 16.13 -1.39 -7.48
CA ILE A 5 15.53 -1.99 -8.67
C ILE A 5 14.46 -1.04 -9.20
N GLU A 6 14.39 -0.85 -10.52
CA GLU A 6 13.26 -0.14 -11.13
C GLU A 6 12.23 -1.17 -11.55
N LEU A 7 11.00 -1.02 -11.08
CA LEU A 7 9.89 -1.92 -11.39
C LEU A 7 8.84 -1.17 -12.19
N LYS A 8 8.75 -1.48 -13.49
CA LYS A 8 7.70 -0.95 -14.36
C LYS A 8 6.53 -1.93 -14.41
N ILE A 9 5.43 -1.56 -13.77
CA ILE A 9 4.16 -2.27 -13.90
C ILE A 9 3.64 -2.07 -15.32
N LYS A 10 3.44 -3.17 -16.05
CA LYS A 10 3.01 -3.14 -17.46
C LYS A 10 1.50 -2.96 -17.57
N ASP A 11 0.75 -3.66 -16.73
CA ASP A 11 -0.70 -3.61 -16.69
C ASP A 11 -1.19 -3.37 -15.25
N ASN A 12 -1.78 -2.20 -14.99
CA ASN A 12 -2.34 -1.88 -13.67
C ASN A 12 -3.47 -2.82 -13.26
N LYS A 13 -4.15 -3.51 -14.19
CA LYS A 13 -5.15 -4.54 -13.88
C LYS A 13 -4.51 -5.80 -13.29
N ARG A 14 -3.25 -6.07 -13.63
CA ARG A 14 -2.46 -7.23 -13.15
C ARG A 14 -1.41 -6.83 -12.13
N ILE A 15 -1.51 -5.63 -11.55
CA ILE A 15 -0.50 -5.09 -10.63
C ILE A 15 -0.15 -6.05 -9.48
N TYR A 16 -1.14 -6.72 -8.90
CA TYR A 16 -0.89 -7.66 -7.81
C TYR A 16 -0.08 -8.87 -8.29
N GLN A 17 -0.45 -9.46 -9.42
CA GLN A 17 0.28 -10.57 -10.03
C GLN A 17 1.71 -10.16 -10.41
N GLU A 18 1.89 -9.01 -11.06
CA GLU A 18 3.23 -8.55 -11.45
C GLU A 18 4.12 -8.34 -10.21
N LEU A 19 3.56 -7.77 -9.14
CA LEU A 19 4.27 -7.62 -7.86
C LEU A 19 4.60 -8.98 -7.23
N THR A 20 3.66 -9.94 -7.23
CA THR A 20 3.90 -11.25 -6.60
C THR A 20 5.02 -12.02 -7.28
N GLN A 21 5.11 -11.95 -8.62
CA GLN A 21 6.17 -12.57 -9.40
C GLN A 21 7.54 -11.97 -9.04
N VAL A 22 7.65 -10.64 -9.01
CA VAL A 22 8.92 -9.96 -8.75
C VAL A 22 9.37 -10.12 -7.31
N LEU A 23 8.50 -9.80 -6.34
CA LEU A 23 8.86 -9.74 -4.92
C LEU A 23 9.16 -11.12 -4.33
N SER A 24 8.51 -12.18 -4.84
CA SER A 24 8.69 -13.56 -4.33
C SER A 24 10.15 -14.03 -4.30
N SER A 25 10.97 -13.57 -5.24
CA SER A 25 12.40 -13.90 -5.35
C SER A 25 13.25 -13.28 -4.25
N TYR A 26 12.74 -12.28 -3.53
CA TYR A 26 13.47 -11.53 -2.50
C TYR A 26 12.96 -11.78 -1.07
N ARG A 27 12.04 -12.73 -0.88
CA ARG A 27 11.37 -13.00 0.42
C ARG A 27 12.31 -13.37 1.57
N GLU A 28 13.45 -14.00 1.25
CA GLU A 28 14.47 -14.44 2.22
C GLU A 28 15.49 -13.31 2.53
N ALA A 29 15.40 -12.16 1.84
CA ALA A 29 16.31 -11.05 2.07
C ALA A 29 16.05 -10.37 3.44
N PRO A 30 17.04 -9.67 4.03
CA PRO A 30 16.81 -8.90 5.25
C PRO A 30 15.73 -7.82 5.05
N ALA A 31 14.96 -7.54 6.10
CA ALA A 31 13.89 -6.53 6.05
C ALA A 31 14.43 -5.17 5.58
N GLY A 32 13.73 -4.55 4.63
CA GLY A 32 14.07 -3.25 4.04
C GLY A 32 15.33 -3.23 3.17
N SER A 33 15.94 -4.39 2.87
CA SER A 33 17.20 -4.46 2.11
C SER A 33 17.02 -4.21 0.61
N MET A 34 15.80 -4.35 0.08
CA MET A 34 15.48 -4.13 -1.33
C MET A 34 14.61 -2.88 -1.48
N LEU A 35 14.99 -1.99 -2.39
CA LEU A 35 14.21 -0.81 -2.75
C LEU A 35 13.78 -0.92 -4.21
N PHE A 36 12.47 -1.02 -4.43
CA PHE A 36 11.90 -1.04 -5.78
C PHE A 36 11.30 0.33 -6.08
N ILE A 37 11.81 1.04 -7.08
CA ILE A 37 11.19 2.27 -7.59
C ILE A 37 10.02 1.85 -8.46
N VAL A 38 8.82 2.21 -8.04
CA VAL A 38 7.55 1.78 -8.66
C VAL A 38 6.82 2.92 -9.37
N GLU A 39 7.15 4.16 -9.04
CA GLU A 39 6.71 5.36 -9.77
C GLU A 39 7.92 6.28 -9.96
N GLY A 40 8.13 6.74 -11.20
CA GLY A 40 9.33 7.47 -11.60
C GLY A 40 10.45 6.57 -12.11
N THR A 41 11.70 6.99 -11.95
CA THR A 41 12.90 6.25 -12.38
C THR A 41 13.96 6.23 -11.29
N LYS A 42 15.01 5.41 -11.44
CA LYS A 42 16.15 5.44 -10.49
C LYS A 42 16.78 6.81 -10.31
N THR A 43 16.82 7.63 -11.36
CA THR A 43 17.42 8.97 -11.34
C THR A 43 16.44 10.06 -10.90
N LYS A 44 15.13 9.82 -11.05
CA LYS A 44 14.05 10.70 -10.63
C LYS A 44 12.94 9.89 -9.96
N PRO A 45 13.19 9.35 -8.75
CA PRO A 45 12.20 8.53 -8.06
C PRO A 45 11.04 9.41 -7.56
N ILE A 46 9.84 8.84 -7.56
CA ILE A 46 8.64 9.47 -7.01
C ILE A 46 8.10 8.61 -5.85
N ILE A 47 7.86 7.32 -6.11
CA ILE A 47 7.50 6.34 -5.09
C ILE A 47 8.41 5.12 -5.23
N GLY A 48 8.96 4.68 -4.11
CA GLY A 48 9.56 3.37 -3.96
C GLY A 48 8.77 2.50 -2.98
N ILE A 49 9.04 1.20 -3.00
CA ILE A 49 8.63 0.25 -1.96
C ILE A 49 9.86 -0.46 -1.40
N ARG A 50 10.00 -0.47 -0.06
CA ARG A 50 11.03 -1.25 0.63
C ARG A 50 10.50 -2.62 1.01
N TYR A 51 11.22 -3.64 0.59
CA TYR A 51 10.87 -5.05 0.75
C TYR A 51 12.11 -5.86 1.18
N PRO A 52 11.95 -6.98 1.91
CA PRO A 52 10.80 -7.37 2.72
C PRO A 52 10.34 -6.33 3.74
N GLY A 53 9.02 -6.23 3.95
CA GLY A 53 8.44 -5.45 5.04
C GLY A 53 8.60 -6.13 6.40
N LYS A 54 8.33 -5.40 7.48
CA LYS A 54 8.52 -5.89 8.86
C LYS A 54 7.54 -6.99 9.27
N LYS A 55 6.35 -7.06 8.63
CA LYS A 55 5.33 -8.07 8.94
C LYS A 55 5.59 -9.38 8.19
N LEU A 56 6.44 -9.38 7.16
CA LEU A 56 6.83 -10.58 6.44
C LEU A 56 7.64 -11.48 7.38
N ARG A 57 7.21 -12.72 7.53
CA ARG A 57 7.95 -13.73 8.30
C ARG A 57 7.81 -15.12 7.72
N ARG A 58 8.85 -15.92 7.90
CA ARG A 58 8.78 -17.37 7.73
C ARG A 58 8.08 -17.98 8.95
N ARG A 59 7.14 -18.87 8.70
CA ARG A 59 6.31 -19.52 9.72
C ARG A 59 7.01 -20.78 10.21
N THR A 60 7.06 -20.96 11.53
CA THR A 60 7.44 -22.25 12.13
C THR A 60 6.20 -23.15 12.17
N LEU A 61 6.21 -24.22 11.40
CA LEU A 61 5.11 -25.19 11.36
C LEU A 61 5.46 -26.41 12.20
N LYS A 62 4.47 -26.96 12.93
CA LYS A 62 4.65 -28.21 13.67
C LYS A 62 4.95 -29.40 12.74
N VAL A 63 4.33 -29.40 11.56
CA VAL A 63 4.57 -30.38 10.49
C VAL A 63 4.57 -29.64 9.16
N GLU A 64 5.64 -29.79 8.40
CA GLU A 64 5.73 -29.28 7.03
C GLU A 64 5.22 -30.34 6.06
N ARG A 65 4.22 -29.98 5.25
CA ARG A 65 3.66 -30.83 4.18
C ARG A 65 3.82 -30.10 2.86
N ALA A 66 3.73 -30.81 1.74
CA ALA A 66 3.86 -30.23 0.40
C ALA A 66 2.91 -29.04 0.14
N ASN A 67 1.77 -28.97 0.83
CA ASN A 67 0.78 -27.88 0.70
C ASN A 67 0.87 -26.81 1.80
N SER A 68 1.92 -26.84 2.63
CA SER A 68 2.11 -25.86 3.70
C SER A 68 2.43 -24.46 3.17
N ALA A 69 1.73 -23.45 3.67
CA ALA A 69 2.11 -22.06 3.48
C ALA A 69 3.22 -21.69 4.49
N LEU A 70 4.46 -21.59 4.01
CA LEU A 70 5.65 -21.33 4.83
C LEU A 70 5.82 -19.86 5.20
N TRP A 71 5.06 -18.97 4.58
CA TRP A 71 5.20 -17.52 4.73
C TRP A 71 3.92 -16.88 5.24
N ALA A 72 4.07 -15.88 6.10
CA ALA A 72 3.01 -14.99 6.51
C ALA A 72 3.27 -13.58 5.99
N ASN A 73 2.21 -12.91 5.53
CA ASN A 73 2.25 -11.53 5.02
C ASN A 73 3.39 -11.34 3.99
N LEU A 74 3.51 -12.28 3.05
CA LEU A 74 4.64 -12.42 2.13
C LEU A 74 4.92 -11.17 1.29
N TYR A 75 3.92 -10.33 1.06
CA TYR A 75 4.00 -9.12 0.26
C TYR A 75 3.83 -7.85 1.08
N ASP A 76 4.16 -7.91 2.38
CA ASP A 76 4.33 -6.71 3.19
C ASP A 76 5.53 -5.90 2.68
N PHE A 77 5.34 -4.59 2.50
CA PHE A 77 6.38 -3.64 2.13
C PHE A 77 6.10 -2.27 2.74
N GLU A 78 7.12 -1.42 2.84
CA GLU A 78 6.98 -0.02 3.24
C GLU A 78 6.94 0.88 1.99
N VAL A 79 6.00 1.82 1.94
CA VAL A 79 5.92 2.82 0.86
C VAL A 79 6.83 4.01 1.16
N VAL A 80 7.68 4.37 0.20
CA VAL A 80 8.72 5.40 0.35
C VAL A 80 8.49 6.53 -0.66
N PRO A 81 7.98 7.69 -0.24
CA PRO A 81 7.82 8.83 -1.12
C PRO A 81 9.14 9.58 -1.31
N TYR A 82 9.30 10.21 -2.47
CA TYR A 82 10.46 11.01 -2.83
C TYR A 82 10.06 12.41 -3.27
N LYS A 83 10.94 13.38 -2.99
CA LYS A 83 10.85 14.74 -3.53
C LYS A 83 12.23 15.23 -3.90
N ASN A 84 12.40 15.68 -5.13
CA ASN A 84 13.68 16.18 -5.66
C ASN A 84 14.83 15.18 -5.45
N GLY A 85 14.56 13.89 -5.67
CA GLY A 85 15.54 12.80 -5.52
C GLY A 85 15.87 12.40 -4.09
N LYS A 86 15.26 13.04 -3.08
CA LYS A 86 15.45 12.70 -1.66
C LYS A 86 14.25 11.92 -1.13
N GLU A 87 14.54 10.89 -0.34
CA GLU A 87 13.53 10.17 0.43
C GLU A 87 12.88 11.13 1.44
N LEU A 88 11.55 11.12 1.47
CA LEU A 88 10.78 11.81 2.51
C LEU A 88 10.59 10.89 3.71
N ASN A 89 10.31 11.48 4.86
CA ASN A 89 9.99 10.71 6.06
C ASN A 89 8.64 10.01 5.89
N THR A 90 8.61 8.68 6.00
CA THR A 90 7.39 7.89 5.84
C THR A 90 6.37 8.17 6.94
N GLN A 91 6.80 8.69 8.09
CA GLN A 91 5.94 9.12 9.19
C GLN A 91 5.06 10.31 8.83
N ASP A 92 5.43 11.12 7.82
CA ASP A 92 4.63 12.25 7.34
C ASP A 92 3.45 11.80 6.45
N PHE A 93 3.36 10.49 6.15
CA PHE A 93 2.40 9.90 5.22
C PHE A 93 1.59 8.77 5.88
N THR A 94 1.40 8.83 7.19
CA THR A 94 0.51 7.91 7.91
C THR A 94 -0.94 8.08 7.50
N PHE A 95 -1.77 7.05 7.75
CA PHE A 95 -3.20 7.13 7.48
C PHE A 95 -3.88 8.32 8.18
N GLU A 96 -3.48 8.62 9.42
CA GLU A 96 -3.97 9.78 10.14
C GLU A 96 -3.65 11.08 9.39
N LEU A 97 -2.39 11.29 9.01
CA LEU A 97 -1.98 12.52 8.33
C LEU A 97 -2.63 12.67 6.96
N LEU A 98 -2.75 11.57 6.20
CA LEU A 98 -3.46 11.57 4.92
C LEU A 98 -4.95 11.94 5.10
N LEU A 99 -5.63 11.38 6.10
CA LEU A 99 -7.03 11.70 6.35
C LEU A 99 -7.25 13.15 6.83
N ARG A 100 -6.36 13.65 7.70
CA ARG A 100 -6.39 15.06 8.13
C ARG A 100 -6.17 15.99 6.94
N ASP A 101 -5.14 15.75 6.15
CA ASP A 101 -4.86 16.52 4.94
C ASP A 101 -6.02 16.44 3.93
N PHE A 102 -6.67 15.29 3.80
CA PHE A 102 -7.87 15.18 2.99
C PHE A 102 -9.01 16.06 3.52
N GLN A 103 -9.32 15.96 4.82
CA GLN A 103 -10.39 16.75 5.45
C GLN A 103 -10.16 18.25 5.26
N ASP A 104 -8.95 18.71 5.54
CA ASP A 104 -8.62 20.12 5.68
C ASP A 104 -8.39 20.78 4.31
N ASN A 105 -7.80 20.05 3.35
CA ASN A 105 -7.33 20.64 2.08
C ASN A 105 -8.03 20.11 0.82
N LYS A 106 -8.67 18.94 0.86
CA LYS A 106 -9.08 18.22 -0.37
C LYS A 106 -10.55 17.82 -0.42
N ARG A 107 -11.21 17.69 0.73
CA ARG A 107 -12.58 17.16 0.91
C ARG A 107 -13.61 17.77 -0.04
N ASN A 108 -13.57 19.08 -0.21
CA ASN A 108 -14.60 19.82 -0.96
C ASN A 108 -14.32 19.88 -2.47
N ASN A 109 -13.15 19.40 -2.92
CA ASN A 109 -12.77 19.47 -4.32
C ASN A 109 -13.34 18.26 -5.11
N LYS A 110 -14.37 18.51 -5.93
CA LYS A 110 -15.04 17.48 -6.73
C LYS A 110 -14.13 16.78 -7.75
N ILE A 111 -13.18 17.52 -8.35
CA ILE A 111 -12.26 16.96 -9.35
C ILE A 111 -11.30 15.97 -8.69
N PHE A 112 -10.71 16.39 -7.57
CA PHE A 112 -9.83 15.54 -6.78
C PHE A 112 -10.56 14.29 -6.28
N TRP A 113 -11.80 14.43 -5.80
CA TRP A 113 -12.64 13.30 -5.39
C TRP A 113 -12.84 12.28 -6.52
N GLY A 114 -13.20 12.74 -7.73
CA GLY A 114 -13.39 11.83 -8.87
C GLY A 114 -12.12 11.07 -9.26
N ILE A 115 -10.94 11.71 -9.17
CA ILE A 115 -9.65 11.03 -9.40
C ILE A 115 -9.38 10.00 -8.29
N LEU A 116 -9.72 10.32 -7.04
CA LEU A 116 -9.57 9.41 -5.91
C LEU A 116 -10.47 8.17 -6.08
N GLU A 117 -11.71 8.35 -6.51
CA GLU A 117 -12.64 7.24 -6.82
C GLU A 117 -12.12 6.37 -7.97
N GLU A 118 -11.59 6.99 -9.02
CA GLU A 118 -10.93 6.26 -10.12
C GLU A 118 -9.74 5.44 -9.60
N LEU A 119 -8.89 6.04 -8.77
CA LEU A 119 -7.77 5.36 -8.16
C LEU A 119 -8.20 4.17 -7.30
N TYR A 120 -9.25 4.33 -6.49
CA TYR A 120 -9.78 3.27 -5.64
C TYR A 120 -10.20 2.04 -6.45
N ASN A 121 -10.94 2.27 -7.54
CA ASN A 121 -11.51 1.21 -8.37
C ASN A 121 -10.47 0.56 -9.30
N ASN A 122 -9.54 1.35 -9.84
CA ASN A 122 -8.73 0.93 -10.98
C ASN A 122 -7.21 0.94 -10.73
N ASN A 123 -6.73 1.43 -9.59
CA ASN A 123 -5.30 1.64 -9.31
C ASN A 123 -4.58 2.58 -10.30
N ILE A 124 -5.32 3.41 -11.03
CA ILE A 124 -4.76 4.34 -12.03
C ILE A 124 -5.05 5.79 -11.67
N ILE A 125 -4.18 6.67 -12.15
CA ILE A 125 -4.35 8.12 -12.12
C ILE A 125 -4.22 8.58 -13.57
N THR A 126 -5.34 8.84 -14.24
CA THR A 126 -5.33 9.20 -15.67
C THR A 126 -5.19 10.70 -15.92
N LYS A 127 -5.49 11.52 -14.92
CA LYS A 127 -5.49 12.97 -15.01
C LYS A 127 -4.59 13.58 -13.94
N ARG A 128 -3.96 14.71 -14.28
CA ARG A 128 -3.23 15.50 -13.30
C ARG A 128 -4.23 16.10 -12.30
N PRO A 129 -4.03 15.89 -10.99
CA PRO A 129 -4.93 16.45 -9.99
C PRO A 129 -4.80 17.99 -9.93
N PRO A 130 -5.85 18.70 -9.49
CA PRO A 130 -5.78 20.15 -9.28
C PRO A 130 -4.73 20.48 -8.21
N LYS A 131 -4.15 21.69 -8.28
CA LYS A 131 -3.29 22.18 -7.20
C LYS A 131 -4.14 22.51 -5.98
N LEU A 132 -3.85 21.87 -4.86
CA LEU A 132 -4.52 22.05 -3.57
C LEU A 132 -3.47 22.24 -2.48
N LEU A 133 -3.90 22.78 -1.34
CA LEU A 133 -3.04 22.99 -0.18
C LEU A 133 -2.63 21.65 0.48
N GLY A 134 -1.68 21.75 1.41
CA GLY A 134 -1.14 20.62 2.16
C GLY A 134 -0.24 19.74 1.32
N ILE A 135 -0.43 18.43 1.41
CA ILE A 135 0.36 17.45 0.64
C ILE A 135 0.07 17.66 -0.86
N ASP A 136 1.12 17.65 -1.69
CA ASP A 136 0.97 17.71 -3.15
C ASP A 136 -0.06 16.65 -3.62
N PRO A 137 -1.13 17.04 -4.33
CA PRO A 137 -2.22 16.12 -4.65
C PRO A 137 -1.81 14.90 -5.48
N LEU A 138 -0.79 15.02 -6.35
CA LEU A 138 -0.30 13.88 -7.11
C LEU A 138 0.48 12.93 -6.19
N LEU A 139 1.37 13.47 -5.36
CA LEU A 139 2.11 12.68 -4.38
C LEU A 139 1.15 11.98 -3.40
N TYR A 140 0.12 12.68 -2.91
CA TYR A 140 -0.93 12.11 -2.05
C TYR A 140 -1.56 10.88 -2.69
N LEU A 141 -2.02 10.99 -3.95
CA LEU A 141 -2.69 9.91 -4.66
C LEU A 141 -1.74 8.72 -4.91
N LEU A 142 -0.48 9.00 -5.27
CA LEU A 142 0.52 7.96 -5.51
C LEU A 142 0.88 7.22 -4.22
N VAL A 143 1.11 7.93 -3.11
CA VAL A 143 1.32 7.30 -1.80
C VAL A 143 0.12 6.44 -1.42
N LEU A 144 -1.09 6.99 -1.57
CA LEU A 144 -2.33 6.29 -1.21
C LEU A 144 -2.53 5.02 -2.04
N LYS A 145 -2.26 5.06 -3.35
CA LYS A 145 -2.29 3.89 -4.25
C LYS A 145 -1.46 2.74 -3.68
N TRP A 146 -0.20 3.02 -3.33
CA TRP A 146 0.75 2.00 -2.91
C TRP A 146 0.47 1.49 -1.50
N ILE A 147 -0.04 2.34 -0.60
CA ILE A 147 -0.53 1.90 0.71
C ILE A 147 -1.74 0.98 0.53
N TRP A 148 -2.70 1.33 -0.33
CA TRP A 148 -3.87 0.49 -0.59
C TRP A 148 -3.50 -0.88 -1.17
N ILE A 149 -2.55 -0.94 -2.09
CA ILE A 149 -2.05 -2.21 -2.63
C ILE A 149 -1.44 -3.08 -1.51
N GLN A 150 -0.65 -2.49 -0.62
CA GLN A 150 -0.06 -3.19 0.52
C GLN A 150 -1.11 -3.69 1.52
N GLU A 151 -2.12 -2.87 1.83
CA GLU A 151 -3.23 -3.27 2.69
C GLU A 151 -4.05 -4.41 2.07
N ASP A 152 -4.26 -4.39 0.75
CA ASP A 152 -4.95 -5.49 0.08
C ASP A 152 -4.14 -6.78 0.14
N PHE A 153 -2.82 -6.72 -0.04
CA PHE A 153 -1.96 -7.90 0.12
C PHE A 153 -1.98 -8.45 1.55
N ASN A 154 -2.01 -7.57 2.55
CA ASN A 154 -1.91 -7.97 3.95
C ASN A 154 -3.25 -8.39 4.56
N TYR A 155 -4.37 -7.93 4.00
CA TYR A 155 -5.67 -8.10 4.63
C TYR A 155 -6.76 -8.60 3.69
N ARG A 156 -6.66 -8.43 2.37
CA ARG A 156 -7.76 -8.78 1.45
C ARG A 156 -7.50 -10.07 0.68
N PHE A 157 -6.32 -10.19 0.06
CA PHE A 157 -6.05 -11.24 -0.91
C PHE A 157 -5.21 -12.38 -0.36
N GLY A 158 -5.66 -13.60 -0.60
CA GLY A 158 -4.86 -14.82 -0.47
C GLY A 158 -4.00 -15.06 -1.71
N TRP A 159 -3.10 -16.04 -1.61
CA TRP A 159 -2.10 -16.32 -2.63
C TRP A 159 -2.67 -16.69 -4.00
N GLU A 160 -3.81 -17.41 -4.04
CA GLU A 160 -4.47 -17.81 -5.28
C GLU A 160 -5.06 -16.60 -6.04
N GLU A 161 -5.63 -15.65 -5.32
CA GLU A 161 -6.32 -14.48 -5.91
C GLU A 161 -5.35 -13.51 -6.60
N VAL A 162 -4.08 -13.52 -6.19
CA VAL A 162 -3.02 -12.67 -6.76
C VAL A 162 -2.03 -13.48 -7.59
N GLU A 163 -2.39 -14.71 -7.94
CA GLU A 163 -1.56 -15.64 -8.73
C GLU A 163 -0.11 -15.71 -8.23
N SER A 164 0.03 -15.76 -6.91
CA SER A 164 1.33 -15.79 -6.26
C SER A 164 2.03 -17.13 -6.54
N PRO A 165 3.32 -17.12 -6.91
CA PRO A 165 4.08 -18.36 -7.07
C PRO A 165 4.37 -19.07 -5.74
N ILE A 166 4.08 -18.44 -4.60
CA ILE A 166 4.38 -18.96 -3.27
C ILE A 166 3.13 -18.88 -2.41
N LYS A 167 2.72 -20.03 -1.87
CA LYS A 167 1.61 -20.08 -0.91
C LYS A 167 1.96 -19.28 0.35
N TYR A 168 1.14 -18.29 0.67
CA TYR A 168 1.24 -17.51 1.89
C TYR A 168 -0.11 -17.42 2.61
N VAL A 169 -0.05 -17.10 3.90
CA VAL A 169 -1.23 -16.78 4.71
C VAL A 169 -1.15 -15.37 5.25
N LEU A 170 -2.31 -14.83 5.60
CA LEU A 170 -2.43 -13.55 6.27
C LEU A 170 -2.41 -13.79 7.78
N GLU A 171 -1.54 -13.07 8.48
CA GLU A 171 -1.46 -13.14 9.94
C GLU A 171 -1.46 -11.75 10.56
N THR A 172 -2.15 -11.64 11.69
CA THR A 172 -2.08 -10.46 12.55
C THR A 172 -0.66 -10.23 13.09
N ARG A 173 -0.44 -9.04 13.64
CA ARG A 173 0.82 -8.68 14.31
C ARG A 173 1.21 -9.68 15.40
N THR A 174 0.22 -10.27 16.09
CA THR A 174 0.41 -11.21 17.20
C THR A 174 0.61 -12.67 16.77
N GLY A 175 0.58 -12.99 15.48
CA GLY A 175 0.79 -14.38 15.03
C GLY A 175 -0.47 -15.13 14.62
N ASN A 176 -1.65 -14.62 14.98
CA ASN A 176 -2.90 -15.31 14.70
C ASN A 176 -3.26 -15.18 13.22
N ARG A 177 -3.72 -16.28 12.60
CA ARG A 177 -4.31 -16.23 11.26
C ARG A 177 -5.43 -15.21 11.24
N THR A 178 -5.42 -14.35 10.24
CA THR A 178 -6.52 -13.42 10.03
C THR A 178 -7.40 -13.95 8.92
N ALA A 179 -8.72 -13.84 9.11
CA ALA A 179 -9.64 -13.94 7.97
C ALA A 179 -9.44 -12.73 7.05
N LYS A 180 -9.88 -12.86 5.80
CA LYS A 180 -9.89 -11.72 4.86
C LYS A 180 -10.66 -10.55 5.51
N GLY A 181 -10.01 -9.41 5.56
CA GLY A 181 -10.54 -8.13 5.98
C GLY A 181 -10.79 -7.19 4.80
N ALA A 182 -11.02 -5.92 5.12
CA ALA A 182 -11.47 -4.93 4.16
C ALA A 182 -10.36 -4.36 3.24
N GLY A 183 -9.08 -4.60 3.52
CA GLY A 183 -7.96 -4.03 2.77
C GLY A 183 -8.10 -2.51 2.60
N ARG A 184 -7.94 -2.02 1.37
CA ARG A 184 -8.13 -0.59 1.04
C ARG A 184 -9.50 -0.03 1.39
N ALA A 185 -10.55 -0.85 1.39
CA ALA A 185 -11.93 -0.40 1.57
C ALA A 185 -12.14 0.23 2.94
N LYS A 186 -11.36 -0.18 3.95
CA LYS A 186 -11.38 0.44 5.28
C LYS A 186 -11.00 1.92 5.23
N PHE A 187 -9.90 2.24 4.54
CA PHE A 187 -9.45 3.62 4.40
C PHE A 187 -10.38 4.42 3.48
N PHE A 188 -10.84 3.81 2.40
CA PHE A 188 -11.78 4.48 1.49
C PHE A 188 -13.11 4.82 2.18
N ALA A 189 -13.63 3.94 3.03
CA ALA A 189 -14.79 4.24 3.86
C ALA A 189 -14.54 5.44 4.81
N ALA A 190 -13.34 5.57 5.37
CA ALA A 190 -12.98 6.74 6.18
C ALA A 190 -13.01 8.04 5.36
N LEU A 191 -12.50 8.01 4.13
CA LEU A 191 -12.58 9.16 3.21
C LEU A 191 -14.03 9.53 2.85
N ILE A 192 -14.90 8.53 2.63
CA ILE A 192 -16.34 8.75 2.39
C ILE A 192 -16.96 9.46 3.59
N LEU A 193 -16.73 8.98 4.82
CA LEU A 193 -17.28 9.63 6.02
C LEU A 193 -16.80 11.08 6.13
N LEU A 194 -15.50 11.34 5.93
CA LEU A 194 -14.97 12.70 5.90
C LEU A 194 -15.65 13.54 4.81
N ARG A 195 -15.85 12.97 3.61
CA ARG A 195 -16.54 13.62 2.48
C ARG A 195 -17.98 14.02 2.81
N HIS A 196 -18.64 13.26 3.69
CA HIS A 196 -19.96 13.53 4.25
C HIS A 196 -19.91 14.31 5.58
N TYR A 197 -18.86 15.09 5.81
CA TYR A 197 -18.70 16.04 6.91
C TYR A 197 -18.60 15.44 8.31
N PHE A 198 -18.33 14.15 8.44
CA PHE A 198 -17.85 13.60 9.70
C PHE A 198 -16.47 14.19 10.00
N SER A 199 -16.21 14.56 11.25
CA SER A 199 -14.89 15.01 11.65
C SER A 199 -13.92 13.84 11.74
N PHE A 200 -12.63 14.09 11.54
CA PHE A 200 -11.57 13.10 11.72
C PHE A 200 -11.67 12.40 13.09
N ASP A 201 -11.95 13.15 14.15
CA ASP A 201 -12.09 12.61 15.50
C ASP A 201 -13.31 11.69 15.68
N LEU A 202 -14.34 11.86 14.86
CA LEU A 202 -15.49 10.95 14.83
C LEU A 202 -15.18 9.74 13.94
N VAL A 203 -14.57 9.94 12.77
CA VAL A 203 -14.20 8.87 11.85
C VAL A 203 -13.27 7.86 12.51
N LYS A 204 -12.25 8.30 13.27
CA LYS A 204 -11.33 7.39 13.97
C LYS A 204 -12.01 6.52 15.04
N LYS A 205 -13.17 6.95 15.55
CA LYS A 205 -13.99 6.17 16.50
C LYS A 205 -14.85 5.13 15.79
N ILE A 206 -15.35 5.46 14.59
CA ILE A 206 -16.20 4.56 13.77
C ILE A 206 -15.34 3.50 13.09
N ILE A 207 -14.24 3.93 12.48
CA ILE A 207 -13.30 3.08 11.75
C ILE A 207 -11.98 3.13 12.52
N PRO A 208 -11.67 2.12 13.34
CA PRO A 208 -10.43 2.12 14.11
C PRO A 208 -9.26 1.92 13.15
N LEU A 209 -8.55 3.00 12.80
CA LEU A 209 -7.36 2.97 11.95
C LEU A 209 -6.16 2.69 12.88
N TYR A 210 -5.44 1.60 12.61
CA TYR A 210 -4.39 1.08 13.49
C TYR A 210 -3.11 1.91 13.44
#